data_AF-L9ZLZ0-F1
#
_entry.id   AF-L9ZLZ0-F1
#
_cell.length_a   1.000
_cell.length_b   1.000
_cell.length_c   1.000
_cell.angle_alpha   90.00
_cell.angle_beta   90.00
_cell.angle_gamma   90.00
#
_symmetry.space_group_name_H-M   'P 1'
#
loop_
_entity.id
_entity.type
_entity.pdbx_description
1 polymer ?
#
loop_
_entity_poly.entity_id
_entity_poly.type
_entity_poly.pdbx_seq_one_letter_code
_entity_poly.pdbx_strand_id
1 'polypeptide(L)'
;MDREDSLERLGATTDEPADLFEHFEQRSVGGRTHHVLTAARHGVERGTVIVEESDAVVRGYPSVPRVLVLDPGLPSFFEGTDSVAIEEKLDGFNVRIAVAGGDGDAPLAFTRSGYVCPYTTARARDRLPLAAFFAEHPTKVLCTELIGPETPYTTHDYEGIDSHEFRVFDVRDRESGDPVPVADRRTLCAEYGVGQPRWFGRSEPSAAVETVRDAIDELDAAGREGVVVKSADGESMVKYTTESQHHAELAYAFSLPFEHGRDFVFSRIVRDAFQAVESGDSDDRLRERARDLGESILLPMVSTIRDVRDGDPVGERHTVRGDPDALDALFEHLDDQSLTIDRRSDRREDGERVVEFVKVAESSRDRIQYYLEGGTRDE
;
A
#
# COMPACT_ATOMS: atom_id res chain seq x y z
N MET A 1 13.36 20.28 17.74
CA MET A 1 13.59 18.83 17.90
C MET A 1 14.79 18.57 18.80
N ASP A 2 14.50 18.19 20.04
CA ASP A 2 15.46 17.54 20.92
C ASP A 2 15.60 16.07 20.47
N ARG A 3 16.81 15.69 20.02
CA ARG A 3 17.06 14.38 19.42
C ARG A 3 17.16 13.27 20.47
N GLU A 4 17.54 13.58 21.70
CA GLU A 4 17.60 12.57 22.77
C GLU A 4 16.19 12.21 23.23
N ASP A 5 15.35 13.21 23.47
CA ASP A 5 13.92 13.02 23.78
C ASP A 5 13.19 12.27 22.64
N SER A 6 13.43 12.67 21.39
CA SER A 6 12.82 12.00 20.24
C SER A 6 13.27 10.55 20.08
N LEU A 7 14.51 10.21 20.46
CA LEU A 7 15.02 8.84 20.41
C LEU A 7 14.28 7.94 21.42
N GLU A 8 14.11 8.43 22.66
CA GLU A 8 13.40 7.72 23.73
C GLU A 8 11.94 7.47 23.34
N ARG A 9 11.26 8.51 22.84
CA ARG A 9 9.86 8.44 22.38
C ARG A 9 9.65 7.47 21.22
N LEU A 10 10.64 7.34 20.33
CA LEU A 10 10.61 6.38 19.23
C LEU A 10 10.90 4.94 19.69
N GLY A 11 11.29 4.71 20.95
CA GLY A 11 11.70 3.39 21.41
C GLY A 11 12.81 2.79 20.56
N ALA A 12 13.70 3.64 20.02
CA ALA A 12 14.76 3.21 19.13
C ALA A 12 15.76 2.32 19.86
N THR A 13 16.26 1.28 19.19
CA THR A 13 17.20 0.32 19.78
C THR A 13 18.65 0.78 19.78
N THR A 14 18.92 2.01 19.34
CA THR A 14 20.26 2.62 19.34
C THR A 14 20.34 3.66 20.43
N ASP A 15 21.49 3.77 21.08
CA ASP A 15 21.79 4.84 22.05
C ASP A 15 22.41 6.08 21.38
N GLU A 16 22.62 6.03 20.05
CA GLU A 16 23.25 7.10 19.27
C GLU A 16 22.20 7.82 18.39
N PRO A 17 21.65 8.98 18.82
CA PRO A 17 20.67 9.73 18.03
C PRO A 17 21.17 10.10 16.64
N ALA A 18 22.46 10.44 16.51
CA ALA A 18 23.03 10.83 15.23
C ALA A 18 22.88 9.72 14.17
N ASP A 19 23.02 8.46 14.57
CA ASP A 19 22.86 7.31 13.68
C ASP A 19 21.42 7.26 13.17
N LEU A 20 20.39 7.39 14.02
CA LEU A 20 19.01 7.38 13.53
C LEU A 20 18.66 8.63 12.68
N PHE A 21 18.96 9.82 13.18
CA PHE A 21 18.43 11.08 12.62
C PHE A 21 19.09 11.53 11.31
N GLU A 22 20.28 11.03 10.95
CA GLU A 22 20.89 11.34 9.64
C GLU A 22 20.12 10.72 8.46
N HIS A 23 19.26 9.72 8.70
CA HIS A 23 18.44 9.04 7.68
C HIS A 23 17.03 9.63 7.56
N PHE A 24 16.72 10.64 8.38
CA PHE A 24 15.49 11.39 8.24
C PHE A 24 15.64 12.43 7.13
N GLU A 25 14.73 12.39 6.18
CA GLU A 25 14.62 13.38 5.13
C GLU A 25 13.70 14.53 5.58
N GLN A 26 14.16 15.76 5.42
CA GLN A 26 13.36 16.94 5.71
C GLN A 26 12.48 17.30 4.51
N ARG A 27 11.18 17.49 4.76
CA ARG A 27 10.21 17.94 3.77
C ARG A 27 9.33 19.05 4.34
N SER A 28 8.97 20.01 3.51
CA SER A 28 8.04 21.08 3.88
C SER A 28 6.73 20.91 3.14
N VAL A 29 5.62 20.77 3.86
CA VAL A 29 4.27 20.65 3.28
C VAL A 29 3.32 21.55 4.06
N GLY A 30 2.58 22.42 3.37
CA GLY A 30 1.62 23.33 4.01
C GLY A 30 2.26 24.27 5.03
N GLY A 31 3.52 24.68 4.81
CA GLY A 31 4.28 25.53 5.73
C GLY A 31 4.80 24.83 6.99
N ARG A 32 4.70 23.50 7.07
CA ARG A 32 5.20 22.69 8.19
C ARG A 32 6.36 21.80 7.77
N THR A 33 7.32 21.66 8.65
CA THR A 33 8.51 20.83 8.46
C THR A 33 8.29 19.45 9.03
N HIS A 34 8.45 18.45 8.18
CA HIS A 34 8.31 17.04 8.50
C HIS A 34 9.67 16.37 8.31
N HIS A 35 10.10 15.59 9.30
CA HIS A 35 11.24 14.69 9.20
C HIS A 35 10.68 13.30 8.93
N VAL A 36 11.05 12.69 7.79
CA VAL A 36 10.52 11.41 7.33
C VAL A 36 11.61 10.35 7.31
N LEU A 37 11.41 9.23 8.01
CA LEU A 37 12.33 8.10 7.97
C LEU A 37 12.11 7.27 6.70
N THR A 38 13.06 7.31 5.76
CA THR A 38 12.89 6.71 4.42
C THR A 38 13.11 5.19 4.37
N ALA A 39 13.77 4.62 5.39
CA ALA A 39 14.01 3.18 5.54
C ALA A 39 13.92 2.75 7.01
N ALA A 40 13.46 1.53 7.27
CA ALA A 40 13.35 1.03 8.64
C ALA A 40 14.73 0.92 9.28
N ARG A 41 14.89 1.42 10.51
CA ARG A 41 16.19 1.48 11.19
C ARG A 41 16.03 1.46 12.70
N HIS A 42 16.90 0.73 13.40
CA HIS A 42 16.94 0.66 14.88
C HIS A 42 15.56 0.43 15.55
N GLY A 43 14.74 -0.47 14.99
CA GLY A 43 13.39 -0.73 15.53
C GLY A 43 12.34 0.33 15.22
N VAL A 44 12.66 1.34 14.40
CA VAL A 44 11.72 2.35 13.90
C VAL A 44 11.30 2.02 12.48
N GLU A 45 9.99 1.99 12.21
CA GLU A 45 9.47 1.61 10.90
C GLU A 45 9.72 2.70 9.86
N ARG A 46 9.99 2.26 8.61
CA ARG A 46 9.95 3.13 7.43
C ARG A 46 8.63 3.91 7.39
N GLY A 47 8.74 5.19 7.06
CA GLY A 47 7.61 6.11 6.95
C GLY A 47 7.19 6.72 8.28
N THR A 48 7.96 6.52 9.36
CA THR A 48 7.81 7.29 10.59
C THR A 48 8.07 8.77 10.31
N VAL A 49 7.20 9.63 10.83
CA VAL A 49 7.26 11.08 10.62
C VAL A 49 7.38 11.81 11.95
N ILE A 50 8.18 12.86 12.02
CA ILE A 50 8.21 13.81 13.13
C ILE A 50 7.86 15.19 12.58
N VAL A 51 6.83 15.82 13.12
CA VAL A 51 6.41 17.18 12.74
C VAL A 51 7.12 18.18 13.63
N GLU A 52 8.03 18.97 13.07
CA GLU A 52 8.95 19.82 13.82
C GLU A 52 8.25 20.86 14.70
N GLU A 53 7.15 21.44 14.22
CA GLU A 53 6.46 22.53 14.94
C GLU A 53 5.69 22.07 16.18
N SER A 54 5.40 20.77 16.28
CA SER A 54 4.63 20.20 17.40
C SER A 54 5.33 19.05 18.13
N ASP A 55 6.52 18.67 17.65
CA ASP A 55 7.24 17.45 18.02
C ASP A 55 6.35 16.18 17.97
N ALA A 56 5.31 16.19 17.12
CA ALA A 56 4.39 15.08 16.95
C ALA A 56 5.03 13.95 16.13
N VAL A 57 5.10 12.75 16.70
CA VAL A 57 5.52 11.52 15.99
C VAL A 57 4.31 10.89 15.31
N VAL A 58 4.43 10.36 14.10
CA VAL A 58 3.45 9.47 13.47
C VAL A 58 4.20 8.21 13.01
N ARG A 59 4.06 7.11 13.75
CA ARG A 59 4.78 5.86 13.47
C ARG A 59 4.48 5.30 12.09
N GLY A 60 5.51 4.78 11.43
CA GLY A 60 5.39 4.02 10.19
C GLY A 60 4.48 2.80 10.39
N TYR A 61 3.65 2.47 9.40
CA TYR A 61 2.90 1.21 9.49
C TYR A 61 3.91 0.05 9.39
N PRO A 62 3.85 -0.99 10.24
CA PRO A 62 4.81 -2.09 10.21
C PRO A 62 4.77 -2.86 8.89
N SER A 63 5.85 -3.59 8.58
CA SER A 63 5.86 -4.53 7.45
C SER A 63 5.08 -5.77 7.83
N VAL A 64 4.20 -6.23 6.93
CA VAL A 64 3.45 -7.48 7.11
C VAL A 64 4.25 -8.62 6.47
N PRO A 65 4.81 -9.57 7.23
CA PRO A 65 5.46 -10.76 6.68
C PRO A 65 4.47 -11.62 5.89
N ARG A 66 5.00 -12.47 5.03
CA ARG A 66 4.22 -13.35 4.15
C ARG A 66 4.49 -14.80 4.50
N VAL A 67 3.43 -15.60 4.58
CA VAL A 67 3.53 -17.06 4.57
C VAL A 67 3.42 -17.57 3.12
N LEU A 68 4.21 -18.58 2.76
CA LEU A 68 4.20 -19.18 1.42
C LEU A 68 3.33 -20.45 1.35
N VAL A 69 3.06 -21.05 2.50
CA VAL A 69 2.14 -22.18 2.69
C VAL A 69 1.32 -21.90 3.94
N LEU A 70 0.04 -22.23 3.94
CA LEU A 70 -0.88 -22.00 5.05
C LEU A 70 -0.64 -23.01 6.18
N ASP A 71 -0.37 -24.28 5.84
CA ASP A 71 -0.01 -25.34 6.78
C ASP A 71 1.42 -25.82 6.49
N PRO A 72 2.37 -25.74 7.44
CA PRO A 72 2.24 -25.33 8.84
C PRO A 72 2.39 -23.82 9.10
N GLY A 73 2.38 -22.98 8.06
CA GLY A 73 2.74 -21.55 8.17
C GLY A 73 1.91 -20.76 9.18
N LEU A 74 0.58 -20.87 9.17
CA LEU A 74 -0.30 -20.18 10.11
C LEU A 74 -0.18 -20.74 11.54
N PRO A 75 -0.27 -22.07 11.78
CA PRO A 75 -0.08 -22.63 13.12
C PRO A 75 1.26 -22.26 13.76
N SER A 76 2.35 -22.30 12.98
CA SER A 76 3.68 -21.98 13.50
C SER A 76 3.87 -20.49 13.77
N PHE A 77 3.34 -19.61 12.93
CA PHE A 77 3.49 -18.17 13.14
C PHE A 77 2.71 -17.66 14.35
N PHE A 78 1.53 -18.23 14.61
CA PHE A 78 0.65 -17.83 15.72
C PHE A 78 0.71 -18.81 16.89
N GLU A 79 1.82 -19.51 17.08
CA GLU A 79 2.00 -20.42 18.22
C GLU A 79 1.76 -19.69 19.55
N GLY A 80 0.95 -20.30 20.43
CA GLY A 80 0.60 -19.72 21.73
C GLY A 80 -0.51 -18.66 21.69
N THR A 81 -1.08 -18.36 20.53
CA THR A 81 -2.25 -17.49 20.40
C THR A 81 -3.55 -18.31 20.33
N ASP A 82 -4.54 -18.00 21.17
CA ASP A 82 -5.85 -18.69 21.21
C ASP A 82 -6.73 -18.42 19.99
N SER A 83 -6.43 -17.39 19.20
CA SER A 83 -7.24 -17.07 18.02
C SER A 83 -6.60 -16.04 17.11
N VAL A 84 -6.87 -16.19 15.83
CA VAL A 84 -6.54 -15.22 14.80
C VAL A 84 -7.78 -14.67 14.13
N ALA A 85 -7.66 -13.43 13.66
CA ALA A 85 -8.64 -12.67 12.92
C ALA A 85 -8.26 -12.66 11.44
N ILE A 86 -9.22 -12.96 10.56
CA ILE A 86 -8.98 -13.09 9.11
C ILE A 86 -9.75 -12.00 8.38
N GLU A 87 -9.02 -11.09 7.75
CA GLU A 87 -9.55 -9.99 6.97
C GLU A 87 -9.07 -10.06 5.52
N GLU A 88 -9.89 -9.56 4.61
CA GLU A 88 -9.44 -9.33 3.23
C GLU A 88 -8.24 -8.39 3.20
N LYS A 89 -7.25 -8.74 2.39
CA LYS A 89 -6.20 -7.85 1.95
C LYS A 89 -6.72 -7.06 0.74
N LEU A 90 -6.72 -5.74 0.89
CA LEU A 90 -7.14 -4.81 -0.15
C LEU A 90 -5.93 -4.35 -0.98
N ASP A 91 -6.13 -4.23 -2.29
CA ASP A 91 -5.20 -3.80 -3.33
C ASP A 91 -5.41 -2.31 -3.62
N GLY A 92 -4.93 -1.48 -2.71
CA GLY A 92 -4.91 -0.05 -2.88
C GLY A 92 -3.55 0.49 -2.52
N PHE A 93 -3.54 1.68 -1.91
CA PHE A 93 -2.35 2.10 -1.18
C PHE A 93 -2.67 2.44 0.27
N ASN A 94 -1.70 2.13 1.11
CA ASN A 94 -1.71 2.39 2.54
C ASN A 94 -1.64 3.90 2.83
N VAL A 95 -2.61 4.35 3.63
CA VAL A 95 -2.73 5.72 4.12
C VAL A 95 -2.86 5.70 5.64
N ARG A 96 -2.07 6.52 6.32
CA ARG A 96 -2.21 6.80 7.75
C ARG A 96 -2.80 8.19 7.91
N ILE A 97 -3.86 8.32 8.68
CA ILE A 97 -4.52 9.62 8.91
C ILE A 97 -4.40 9.94 10.39
N ALA A 98 -3.89 11.13 10.70
CA ALA A 98 -3.61 11.54 12.07
C ALA A 98 -3.74 13.06 12.23
N VAL A 99 -4.06 13.51 13.43
CA VAL A 99 -3.79 14.90 13.85
C VAL A 99 -2.34 14.95 14.33
N ALA A 100 -1.51 15.64 13.56
CA ALA A 100 -0.06 15.71 13.78
C ALA A 100 0.44 17.15 14.00
N GLY A 101 -0.46 18.04 14.40
CA GLY A 101 -0.06 19.31 15.00
C GLY A 101 -0.94 19.62 16.21
N GLY A 102 -0.74 20.77 16.83
CA GLY A 102 -1.34 21.10 18.13
C GLY A 102 -2.87 21.12 18.14
N ASP A 103 -3.46 21.45 19.30
CA ASP A 103 -4.91 21.49 19.47
C ASP A 103 -5.59 22.36 18.39
N GLY A 104 -6.54 21.76 17.67
CA GLY A 104 -7.31 22.41 16.61
C GLY A 104 -6.77 22.23 15.20
N ASP A 105 -5.67 21.49 15.02
CA ASP A 105 -5.12 21.20 13.70
C ASP A 105 -5.93 20.18 12.91
N ALA A 106 -5.99 20.41 11.60
CA ALA A 106 -6.70 19.53 10.69
C ALA A 106 -5.91 18.23 10.44
N PRO A 107 -6.58 17.06 10.41
CA PRO A 107 -5.92 15.78 10.14
C PRO A 107 -5.17 15.77 8.82
N LEU A 108 -4.01 15.10 8.78
CA LEU A 108 -3.17 14.91 7.59
C LEU A 108 -3.18 13.44 7.18
N ALA A 109 -3.09 13.17 5.87
CA ALA A 109 -2.97 11.84 5.31
C ALA A 109 -1.53 11.58 4.84
N PHE A 110 -0.87 10.63 5.48
CA PHE A 110 0.48 10.18 5.21
C PHE A 110 0.45 8.91 4.36
N THR A 111 1.17 8.91 3.24
CA THR A 111 1.43 7.70 2.46
C THR A 111 2.20 6.66 3.29
N ARG A 112 2.30 5.43 2.78
CA ARG A 112 3.15 4.38 3.37
C ARG A 112 4.58 4.85 3.69
N SER A 113 5.16 5.67 2.83
CA SER A 113 6.53 6.19 2.97
C SER A 113 6.64 7.39 3.91
N GLY A 114 5.54 7.90 4.46
CA GLY A 114 5.54 9.04 5.39
C GLY A 114 5.32 10.41 4.75
N TYR A 115 5.20 10.49 3.42
CA TYR A 115 4.88 11.75 2.75
C TYR A 115 3.42 12.14 2.98
N VAL A 116 3.19 13.40 3.34
CA VAL A 116 1.84 14.00 3.37
C VAL A 116 1.38 14.17 1.93
N CYS A 117 0.30 13.48 1.55
CA CYS A 117 -0.31 13.63 0.22
C CYS A 117 -1.46 14.65 0.31
N PRO A 118 -1.38 15.80 -0.37
CA PRO A 118 -2.42 16.83 -0.29
C PRO A 118 -3.77 16.35 -0.83
N TYR A 119 -3.77 15.64 -1.96
CA TYR A 119 -4.98 15.04 -2.54
C TYR A 119 -5.65 14.07 -1.57
N THR A 120 -4.90 13.08 -1.07
CA THR A 120 -5.45 12.08 -0.14
C THR A 120 -5.90 12.73 1.17
N THR A 121 -5.23 13.80 1.61
CA THR A 121 -5.66 14.59 2.79
C THR A 121 -7.01 15.25 2.54
N ALA A 122 -7.21 15.89 1.38
CA ALA A 122 -8.49 16.48 1.00
C ALA A 122 -9.59 15.41 0.94
N ARG A 123 -9.35 14.32 0.20
CA ARG A 123 -10.32 13.22 0.06
C ARG A 123 -10.66 12.55 1.39
N ALA A 124 -9.69 12.37 2.28
CA ALA A 124 -9.94 11.82 3.61
C ALA A 124 -10.86 12.72 4.44
N ARG A 125 -10.64 14.05 4.40
CA ARG A 125 -11.49 15.02 5.12
C ARG A 125 -12.92 15.07 4.57
N ASP A 126 -13.09 14.87 3.27
CA ASP A 126 -14.40 14.89 2.64
C ASP A 126 -15.20 13.60 2.87
N ARG A 127 -14.50 12.46 3.01
CA ARG A 127 -15.14 11.12 2.99
C ARG A 127 -15.18 10.42 4.34
N LEU A 128 -14.39 10.85 5.32
CA LEU A 128 -14.33 10.24 6.64
C LEU A 128 -14.78 11.24 7.73
N PRO A 129 -15.38 10.77 8.83
CA PRO A 129 -15.83 11.60 9.95
C PRO A 129 -14.68 12.01 10.87
N LEU A 130 -13.57 12.49 10.28
CA LEU A 130 -12.31 12.70 11.00
C LEU A 130 -12.44 13.70 12.14
N ALA A 131 -13.23 14.75 11.97
CA ALA A 131 -13.44 15.77 13.01
C ALA A 131 -14.06 15.16 14.29
N ALA A 132 -15.08 14.32 14.14
CA ALA A 132 -15.70 13.63 15.27
C ALA A 132 -14.75 12.60 15.88
N PHE A 133 -14.08 11.80 15.04
CA PHE A 133 -13.16 10.77 15.50
C PHE A 133 -12.00 11.35 16.33
N PHE A 134 -11.28 12.35 15.80
CA PHE A 134 -10.11 12.89 16.48
C PHE A 134 -10.44 13.83 17.64
N ALA A 135 -11.67 14.34 17.75
CA ALA A 135 -12.11 15.03 18.95
C ALA A 135 -12.13 14.11 20.19
N GLU A 136 -12.44 12.82 20.00
CA GLU A 136 -12.48 11.82 21.07
C GLU A 136 -11.19 10.99 21.14
N HIS A 137 -10.46 10.89 20.03
CA HIS A 137 -9.27 10.04 19.89
C HIS A 137 -8.07 10.78 19.27
N PRO A 138 -7.59 11.89 19.87
CA PRO A 138 -6.55 12.75 19.28
C PRO A 138 -5.18 12.07 19.15
N THR A 139 -4.92 11.02 19.94
CA THR A 139 -3.65 10.28 19.91
C THR A 139 -3.68 9.07 18.98
N LYS A 140 -4.81 8.77 18.31
CA LYS A 140 -4.90 7.62 17.41
C LYS A 140 -4.47 7.97 15.99
N VAL A 141 -4.15 6.94 15.21
CA VAL A 141 -3.96 6.99 13.76
C VAL A 141 -4.94 6.02 13.13
N LEU A 142 -5.69 6.48 12.13
CA LEU A 142 -6.46 5.58 11.25
C LEU A 142 -5.53 5.05 10.17
N CYS A 143 -5.39 3.72 10.07
CA CYS A 143 -4.68 3.09 8.97
C CYS A 143 -5.71 2.54 7.98
N THR A 144 -5.72 3.12 6.79
CA THR A 144 -6.71 2.84 5.75
C THR A 144 -6.04 2.38 4.47
N GLU A 145 -6.71 1.51 3.73
CA GLU A 145 -6.42 1.33 2.31
C GLU A 145 -7.34 2.28 1.53
N LEU A 146 -6.75 3.07 0.62
CA LEU A 146 -7.53 3.78 -0.39
C LEU A 146 -7.58 2.90 -1.64
N ILE A 147 -8.78 2.38 -1.94
CA ILE A 147 -9.04 1.47 -3.06
C ILE A 147 -9.90 2.14 -4.11
N GLY A 148 -9.83 1.65 -5.36
CA GLY A 148 -10.66 2.08 -6.49
C GLY A 148 -9.86 2.51 -7.71
N PRO A 149 -10.53 2.70 -8.86
CA PRO A 149 -9.88 3.01 -10.13
C PRO A 149 -9.37 4.46 -10.23
N GLU A 150 -9.93 5.40 -9.46
CA GLU A 150 -9.59 6.83 -9.52
C GLU A 150 -8.69 7.28 -8.36
N THR A 151 -7.50 6.69 -8.27
CA THR A 151 -6.46 7.09 -7.28
C THR A 151 -5.13 7.49 -7.93
N PRO A 152 -4.33 8.33 -7.25
CA PRO A 152 -3.05 8.80 -7.78
C PRO A 152 -1.92 7.78 -7.70
N TYR A 153 -2.11 6.60 -7.07
CA TYR A 153 -1.01 5.66 -6.83
C TYR A 153 -1.32 4.22 -7.24
N THR A 154 -2.58 3.80 -7.26
CA THR A 154 -3.01 2.48 -7.73
C THR A 154 -4.26 2.61 -8.60
N THR A 155 -4.52 1.60 -9.43
CA THR A 155 -5.65 1.60 -10.39
C THR A 155 -6.43 0.30 -10.38
N HIS A 156 -6.36 -0.45 -9.28
CA HIS A 156 -7.14 -1.68 -9.13
C HIS A 156 -8.64 -1.34 -9.11
N ASP A 157 -9.39 -1.96 -10.01
CA ASP A 157 -10.84 -1.83 -10.07
C ASP A 157 -11.47 -2.73 -9.01
N TYR A 158 -12.35 -2.15 -8.20
CA TYR A 158 -13.02 -2.85 -7.12
C TYR A 158 -14.51 -2.89 -7.41
N GLU A 159 -15.08 -4.10 -7.50
CA GLU A 159 -16.52 -4.25 -7.75
C GLU A 159 -17.34 -3.42 -6.74
N GLY A 160 -18.20 -2.55 -7.28
CA GLY A 160 -19.04 -1.65 -6.50
C GLY A 160 -18.37 -0.33 -6.07
N ILE A 161 -17.15 -0.02 -6.55
CA ILE A 161 -16.44 1.22 -6.25
C ILE A 161 -16.12 1.98 -7.55
N ASP A 162 -16.92 3.00 -7.85
CA ASP A 162 -16.79 3.76 -9.11
C ASP A 162 -15.55 4.66 -9.17
N SER A 163 -15.11 5.18 -8.02
CA SER A 163 -14.03 6.18 -7.94
C SER A 163 -12.96 5.75 -6.95
N HIS A 164 -13.20 5.96 -5.65
CA HIS A 164 -12.37 5.42 -4.60
C HIS A 164 -13.07 5.44 -3.24
N GLU A 165 -12.60 4.58 -2.34
CA GLU A 165 -13.14 4.45 -1.00
C GLU A 165 -12.04 4.12 0.02
N PHE A 166 -12.19 4.67 1.24
CA PHE A 166 -11.32 4.34 2.36
C PHE A 166 -11.86 3.14 3.12
N ARG A 167 -10.97 2.19 3.43
CA ARG A 167 -11.26 1.02 4.28
C ARG A 167 -10.26 0.96 5.43
N VAL A 168 -10.72 1.15 6.66
CA VAL A 168 -9.89 1.11 7.87
C VAL A 168 -9.54 -0.33 8.23
N PHE A 169 -8.30 -0.73 7.98
CA PHE A 169 -7.79 -2.05 8.36
C PHE A 169 -7.03 -2.04 9.69
N ASP A 170 -6.71 -0.87 10.25
CA ASP A 170 -6.07 -0.76 11.56
C ASP A 170 -6.35 0.58 12.24
N VAL A 171 -6.24 0.59 13.56
CA VAL A 171 -6.22 1.81 14.37
C VAL A 171 -5.10 1.64 15.38
N ARG A 172 -4.18 2.60 15.42
CA ARG A 172 -2.97 2.52 16.25
C ARG A 172 -2.81 3.74 17.11
N ASP A 173 -2.05 3.63 18.19
CA ASP A 173 -1.48 4.81 18.82
C ASP A 173 -0.52 5.51 17.86
N ARG A 174 -0.57 6.84 17.84
CA ARG A 174 0.19 7.66 16.91
C ARG A 174 1.69 7.61 17.16
N GLU A 175 2.10 7.51 18.42
CA GLU A 175 3.49 7.65 18.86
C GLU A 175 4.15 6.30 19.14
N SER A 176 3.49 5.39 19.85
CA SER A 176 4.04 4.04 20.08
C SER A 176 3.84 3.13 18.87
N GLY A 177 2.78 3.35 18.08
CA GLY A 177 2.39 2.47 16.98
C GLY A 177 1.63 1.21 17.43
N ASP A 178 1.32 1.10 18.73
CA ASP A 178 0.61 -0.06 19.28
C ASP A 178 -0.80 -0.17 18.67
N PRO A 179 -1.23 -1.38 18.28
CA PRO A 179 -2.54 -1.60 17.71
C PRO A 179 -3.64 -1.59 18.76
N VAL A 180 -4.81 -1.08 18.36
CA VAL A 180 -6.07 -1.38 19.03
C VAL A 180 -6.46 -2.83 18.68
N PRO A 181 -6.84 -3.68 19.67
CA PRO A 181 -7.26 -5.05 19.40
C PRO A 181 -8.31 -5.14 18.30
N VAL A 182 -8.25 -6.21 17.49
CA VAL A 182 -9.03 -6.27 16.24
C VAL A 182 -10.53 -6.09 16.49
N ALA A 183 -11.09 -6.74 17.51
CA ALA A 183 -12.50 -6.61 17.85
C ALA A 183 -12.90 -5.19 18.27
N ASP A 184 -12.04 -4.53 19.05
CA ASP A 184 -12.27 -3.16 19.52
C ASP A 184 -12.17 -2.17 18.37
N ARG A 185 -11.17 -2.34 17.49
CA ARG A 185 -11.03 -1.54 16.26
C ARG A 185 -12.25 -1.67 15.37
N ARG A 186 -12.77 -2.89 15.20
CA ARG A 186 -13.96 -3.12 14.35
C ARG A 186 -15.22 -2.47 14.94
N THR A 187 -15.38 -2.53 16.26
CA THR A 187 -16.47 -1.86 16.99
C THR A 187 -16.35 -0.34 16.85
N LEU A 188 -15.17 0.20 17.14
CA LEU A 188 -14.86 1.62 16.99
C LEU A 188 -15.15 2.12 15.56
N CYS A 189 -14.71 1.39 14.55
CA CYS A 189 -14.97 1.75 13.16
C CYS A 189 -16.48 1.74 12.82
N ALA A 190 -17.24 0.79 13.38
CA ALA A 190 -18.68 0.73 13.19
C ALA A 190 -19.41 1.91 13.86
N GLU A 191 -18.97 2.35 15.05
CA GLU A 191 -19.53 3.51 15.77
C GLU A 191 -19.42 4.81 14.96
N TYR A 192 -18.29 5.01 14.29
CA TYR A 192 -18.09 6.16 13.40
C TYR A 192 -18.62 5.94 11.97
N GLY A 193 -19.15 4.75 11.66
CA GLY A 193 -19.65 4.43 10.32
C GLY A 193 -18.56 4.42 9.24
N VAL A 194 -17.31 4.13 9.61
CA VAL A 194 -16.20 4.04 8.65
C VAL A 194 -16.09 2.63 8.08
N GLY A 195 -15.86 2.56 6.77
CA GLY A 195 -15.72 1.30 6.05
C GLY A 195 -14.55 0.46 6.51
N GLN A 196 -14.67 -0.87 6.44
CA GLN A 196 -13.68 -1.82 6.91
C GLN A 196 -13.48 -2.94 5.89
N PRO A 197 -12.30 -3.59 5.84
CA PRO A 197 -12.12 -4.79 5.03
C PRO A 197 -13.15 -5.87 5.38
N ARG A 198 -13.45 -6.70 4.38
CA ARG A 198 -14.30 -7.87 4.55
C ARG A 198 -13.75 -8.77 5.66
N TRP A 199 -14.67 -9.30 6.47
CA TRP A 199 -14.38 -10.19 7.58
C TRP A 199 -14.68 -11.64 7.20
N PHE A 200 -13.69 -12.51 7.32
CA PHE A 200 -13.86 -13.95 7.07
C PHE A 200 -14.09 -14.75 8.35
N GLY A 201 -13.69 -14.21 9.51
CA GLY A 201 -13.96 -14.85 10.79
C GLY A 201 -12.79 -14.78 11.75
N ARG A 202 -13.02 -15.37 12.93
CA ARG A 202 -12.03 -15.60 13.97
C ARG A 202 -11.99 -17.08 14.27
N SER A 203 -10.80 -17.64 14.36
CA SER A 203 -10.59 -19.07 14.60
C SER A 203 -9.25 -19.31 15.28
N GLU A 204 -9.09 -20.49 15.89
CA GLU A 204 -7.77 -21.00 16.30
C GLU A 204 -6.81 -21.07 15.10
N PRO A 205 -5.48 -20.88 15.29
CA PRO A 205 -4.51 -20.88 14.19
C PRO A 205 -4.60 -22.10 13.24
N SER A 206 -4.79 -23.31 13.78
CA SER A 206 -4.92 -24.51 12.96
C SER A 206 -6.23 -24.58 12.18
N ALA A 207 -7.33 -24.10 12.77
CA ALA A 207 -8.63 -24.02 12.08
C ALA A 207 -8.66 -22.88 11.04
N ALA A 208 -7.81 -21.86 11.21
CA ALA A 208 -7.69 -20.74 10.28
C ALA A 208 -7.17 -21.19 8.91
N VAL A 209 -6.42 -22.30 8.81
CA VAL A 209 -5.92 -22.83 7.54
C VAL A 209 -7.05 -23.04 6.55
N GLU A 210 -8.09 -23.79 6.94
CA GLU A 210 -9.23 -24.07 6.05
C GLU A 210 -10.05 -22.81 5.76
N THR A 211 -10.25 -21.94 6.77
CA THR A 211 -10.97 -20.67 6.56
C THR A 211 -10.23 -19.76 5.57
N VAL A 212 -8.90 -19.73 5.62
CA VAL A 212 -8.08 -18.96 4.68
C VAL A 212 -8.06 -19.61 3.31
N ARG A 213 -8.02 -20.95 3.19
CA ARG A 213 -8.14 -21.63 1.90
C ARG A 213 -9.45 -21.26 1.19
N ASP A 214 -10.58 -21.42 1.88
CA ASP A 214 -11.90 -21.07 1.34
C ASP A 214 -11.97 -19.59 0.94
N ALA A 215 -11.42 -18.69 1.77
CA ALA A 215 -11.37 -17.27 1.48
C ALA A 215 -10.50 -16.97 0.25
N ILE A 216 -9.36 -17.64 0.09
CA ILE A 216 -8.45 -17.45 -1.05
C ILE A 216 -9.10 -17.91 -2.34
N ASP A 217 -9.77 -19.07 -2.35
CA ASP A 217 -10.48 -19.57 -3.53
C ASP A 217 -11.59 -18.60 -3.96
N GLU A 218 -12.36 -18.07 -3.00
CA GLU A 218 -13.39 -17.08 -3.26
C GLU A 218 -12.80 -15.76 -3.80
N LEU A 219 -11.72 -15.27 -3.20
CA LEU A 219 -11.08 -14.02 -3.58
C LEU A 219 -10.41 -14.15 -4.96
N ASP A 220 -9.75 -15.27 -5.25
CA ASP A 220 -9.08 -15.52 -6.53
C ASP A 220 -10.10 -15.57 -7.68
N ALA A 221 -11.23 -16.24 -7.47
CA ALA A 221 -12.33 -16.26 -8.43
C ALA A 221 -12.92 -14.86 -8.71
N ALA A 222 -12.79 -13.93 -7.75
CA ALA A 222 -13.22 -12.55 -7.88
C ALA A 222 -12.08 -11.58 -8.27
N GLY A 223 -10.87 -12.08 -8.57
CA GLY A 223 -9.71 -11.26 -8.91
C GLY A 223 -9.21 -10.35 -7.79
N ARG A 224 -9.40 -10.75 -6.52
CA ARG A 224 -9.04 -9.97 -5.33
C ARG A 224 -7.73 -10.46 -4.73
N GLU A 225 -7.05 -9.58 -3.99
CA GLU A 225 -5.64 -9.76 -3.65
C GLU A 225 -5.34 -10.94 -2.72
N GLY A 226 -6.14 -11.12 -1.66
CA GLY A 226 -5.93 -12.18 -0.68
C GLY A 226 -6.35 -11.80 0.73
N VAL A 227 -5.61 -12.28 1.73
CA VAL A 227 -5.95 -12.10 3.15
C VAL A 227 -4.80 -11.54 3.98
N VAL A 228 -5.17 -10.88 5.08
CA VAL A 228 -4.30 -10.60 6.22
C VAL A 228 -4.87 -11.33 7.42
N VAL A 229 -4.04 -12.17 8.04
CA VAL A 229 -4.35 -12.88 9.28
C VAL A 229 -3.64 -12.15 10.42
N LYS A 230 -4.35 -11.85 11.51
CA LYS A 230 -3.86 -11.06 12.64
C LYS A 230 -4.08 -11.80 13.97
N SER A 231 -3.19 -11.66 14.93
CA SER A 231 -3.48 -12.02 16.33
C SER A 231 -4.64 -11.15 16.85
N ALA A 232 -5.29 -11.60 17.93
CA ALA A 232 -6.46 -10.88 18.48
C ALA A 232 -6.14 -9.45 18.93
N ASP A 233 -4.95 -9.22 19.48
CA ASP A 233 -4.40 -7.91 19.84
C ASP A 233 -3.95 -7.07 18.63
N GLY A 234 -3.76 -7.69 17.45
CA GLY A 234 -3.30 -7.02 16.24
C GLY A 234 -1.78 -6.77 16.16
N GLU A 235 -0.99 -7.25 17.13
CA GLU A 235 0.46 -7.06 17.16
C GLU A 235 1.17 -7.91 16.11
N SER A 236 0.73 -9.15 15.93
CA SER A 236 1.30 -10.12 14.98
C SER A 236 0.38 -10.27 13.78
N MET A 237 0.96 -10.24 12.58
CA MET A 237 0.19 -10.37 11.35
C MET A 237 0.99 -11.00 10.22
N VAL A 238 0.31 -11.79 9.39
CA VAL A 238 0.86 -12.35 8.13
C VAL A 238 -0.13 -12.13 7.00
N LYS A 239 0.38 -12.11 5.78
CA LYS A 239 -0.42 -12.05 4.56
C LYS A 239 -0.21 -13.28 3.68
N TYR A 240 -1.26 -13.64 2.94
CA TYR A 240 -1.25 -14.66 1.90
C TYR A 240 -2.09 -14.15 0.74
N THR A 241 -1.63 -14.33 -0.51
CA THR A 241 -2.28 -13.72 -1.69
C THR A 241 -2.62 -14.76 -2.74
N THR A 242 -3.64 -14.46 -3.52
CA THR A 242 -4.22 -15.31 -4.56
C THR A 242 -3.26 -15.51 -5.74
N GLU A 243 -3.48 -16.55 -6.55
CA GLU A 243 -2.69 -16.85 -7.75
C GLU A 243 -2.83 -15.70 -8.77
N SER A 244 -4.07 -15.31 -9.05
CA SER A 244 -4.41 -14.22 -9.97
C SER A 244 -3.68 -12.93 -9.60
N GLN A 245 -3.53 -12.63 -8.31
CA GLN A 245 -2.75 -11.47 -7.88
C GLN A 245 -1.28 -11.58 -8.26
N HIS A 246 -0.64 -12.75 -8.12
CA HIS A 246 0.78 -12.88 -8.44
C HIS A 246 1.00 -12.66 -9.94
N HIS A 247 0.07 -13.16 -10.76
CA HIS A 247 0.08 -12.99 -12.21
C HIS A 247 -0.19 -11.54 -12.61
N ALA A 248 -1.15 -10.87 -11.97
CA ALA A 248 -1.42 -9.44 -12.17
C ALA A 248 -0.22 -8.56 -11.77
N GLU A 249 0.42 -8.84 -10.63
CA GLU A 249 1.65 -8.14 -10.21
C GLU A 249 2.81 -8.34 -11.19
N LEU A 250 2.94 -9.54 -11.77
CA LEU A 250 3.92 -9.81 -12.82
C LEU A 250 3.58 -9.04 -14.10
N ALA A 251 2.30 -9.04 -14.51
CA ALA A 251 1.86 -8.31 -15.68
C ALA A 251 2.12 -6.82 -15.55
N TYR A 252 1.84 -6.26 -14.39
CA TYR A 252 2.22 -4.88 -14.05
C TYR A 252 3.74 -4.68 -14.14
N ALA A 253 4.53 -5.49 -13.44
CA ALA A 253 5.97 -5.33 -13.38
C ALA A 253 6.65 -5.45 -14.75
N PHE A 254 6.11 -6.30 -15.64
CA PHE A 254 6.62 -6.48 -17.00
C PHE A 254 5.99 -5.56 -18.04
N SER A 255 4.94 -4.82 -17.69
CA SER A 255 4.55 -3.63 -18.45
C SER A 255 5.57 -2.50 -18.31
N LEU A 256 6.34 -2.48 -17.22
CA LEU A 256 7.44 -1.53 -16.94
C LEU A 256 8.74 -2.28 -16.57
N PRO A 257 9.31 -3.07 -17.50
CA PRO A 257 10.27 -4.12 -17.17
C PRO A 257 11.61 -3.61 -16.61
N PHE A 258 12.02 -2.38 -16.94
CA PHE A 258 13.26 -1.79 -16.45
C PHE A 258 13.09 -0.98 -15.16
N GLU A 259 11.85 -0.83 -14.69
CA GLU A 259 11.49 -0.11 -13.45
C GLU A 259 11.24 -1.11 -12.34
N HIS A 260 10.56 -2.21 -12.65
CA HIS A 260 10.05 -3.15 -11.64
C HIS A 260 10.39 -4.61 -11.93
N GLY A 261 10.51 -4.99 -13.22
CA GLY A 261 10.55 -6.40 -13.63
C GLY A 261 11.58 -7.25 -12.87
N ARG A 262 12.82 -6.76 -12.76
CA ARG A 262 13.91 -7.49 -12.08
C ARG A 262 13.63 -7.75 -10.61
N ASP A 263 13.12 -6.75 -9.89
CA ASP A 263 12.95 -6.82 -8.43
C ASP A 263 11.72 -7.65 -8.04
N PHE A 264 10.75 -7.78 -8.96
CA PHE A 264 9.49 -8.44 -8.68
C PHE A 264 9.51 -9.93 -9.05
N VAL A 265 10.13 -10.29 -10.18
CA VAL A 265 9.91 -11.60 -10.86
C VAL A 265 10.16 -12.81 -9.96
N PHE A 266 11.34 -12.92 -9.35
CA PHE A 266 11.71 -14.13 -8.61
C PHE A 266 10.78 -14.38 -7.42
N SER A 267 10.45 -13.30 -6.69
CA SER A 267 9.60 -13.41 -5.51
C SER A 267 8.17 -13.86 -5.84
N ARG A 268 7.62 -13.51 -7.01
CA ARG A 268 6.26 -13.92 -7.42
C ARG A 268 6.27 -15.36 -7.92
N ILE A 269 7.28 -15.76 -8.70
CA ILE A 269 7.44 -17.16 -9.13
C ILE A 269 7.56 -18.11 -7.94
N VAL A 270 8.32 -17.74 -6.91
CA VAL A 270 8.43 -18.56 -5.69
C VAL A 270 7.07 -18.72 -5.02
N ARG A 271 6.27 -17.66 -4.88
CA ARG A 271 4.93 -17.74 -4.27
C ARG A 271 4.01 -18.67 -5.06
N ASP A 272 3.94 -18.47 -6.37
CA ASP A 272 3.12 -19.24 -7.29
C ASP A 272 3.49 -20.75 -7.24
N ALA A 273 4.77 -21.07 -7.19
CA ALA A 273 5.26 -22.45 -7.09
C ALA A 273 4.90 -23.13 -5.75
N PHE A 274 5.07 -22.44 -4.61
CA PHE A 274 4.68 -22.99 -3.31
C PHE A 274 3.17 -23.20 -3.21
N GLN A 275 2.38 -22.26 -3.73
CA GLN A 275 0.93 -22.34 -3.78
C GLN A 275 0.46 -23.52 -4.65
N ALA A 276 1.06 -23.73 -5.82
CA ALA A 276 0.73 -24.86 -6.69
C ALA A 276 0.94 -26.23 -6.00
N VAL A 277 2.01 -26.35 -5.21
CA VAL A 277 2.30 -27.56 -4.41
C VAL A 277 1.29 -27.71 -3.28
N GLU A 278 0.96 -26.62 -2.58
CA GLU A 278 -0.03 -26.62 -1.49
C GLU A 278 -1.43 -27.02 -1.96
N SER A 279 -1.87 -26.50 -3.11
CA SER A 279 -3.18 -26.80 -3.70
C SER A 279 -3.28 -28.22 -4.29
N GLY A 280 -2.15 -28.93 -4.42
CA GLY A 280 -2.10 -30.25 -5.04
C GLY A 280 -2.47 -30.21 -6.52
N ASP A 281 -2.05 -29.17 -7.25
CA ASP A 281 -2.36 -28.97 -8.66
C ASP A 281 -2.00 -30.21 -9.49
N SER A 282 -2.93 -30.64 -10.34
CA SER A 282 -2.68 -31.72 -11.31
C SER A 282 -1.68 -31.29 -12.38
N ASP A 283 -1.07 -32.24 -13.08
CA ASP A 283 -0.15 -31.96 -14.20
C ASP A 283 -0.77 -31.02 -15.27
N ASP A 284 -2.07 -31.14 -15.54
CA ASP A 284 -2.74 -30.27 -16.50
C ASP A 284 -2.95 -28.85 -15.94
N ARG A 285 -3.34 -28.73 -14.66
CA ARG A 285 -3.44 -27.43 -13.99
C ARG A 285 -2.07 -26.73 -13.89
N LEU A 286 -1.00 -27.48 -13.62
CA LEU A 286 0.37 -26.96 -13.62
C LEU A 286 0.79 -26.43 -14.99
N ARG A 287 0.35 -27.06 -16.09
CA ARG A 287 0.61 -26.56 -17.45
C ARG A 287 -0.17 -25.28 -17.75
N GLU A 288 -1.40 -25.18 -17.27
CA GLU A 288 -2.19 -23.94 -17.36
C GLU A 288 -1.52 -22.82 -16.56
N ARG A 289 -1.23 -23.04 -15.28
CA ARG A 289 -0.51 -22.07 -14.43
C ARG A 289 0.82 -21.63 -15.07
N ALA A 290 1.59 -22.56 -15.63
CA ALA A 290 2.84 -22.21 -16.33
C ALA A 290 2.62 -21.37 -17.59
N ARG A 291 1.52 -21.58 -18.33
CA ARG A 291 1.13 -20.72 -19.45
C ARG A 291 0.75 -19.34 -18.95
N ASP A 292 -0.12 -19.24 -17.94
CA ASP A 292 -0.61 -17.98 -17.40
C ASP A 292 0.52 -17.13 -16.83
N LEU A 293 1.47 -17.76 -16.13
CA LEU A 293 2.71 -17.14 -15.66
C LEU A 293 3.56 -16.60 -16.83
N GLY A 294 3.75 -17.40 -17.88
CA GLY A 294 4.51 -17.02 -19.07
C GLY A 294 3.86 -15.87 -19.83
N GLU A 295 2.53 -15.88 -19.97
CA GLU A 295 1.74 -14.83 -20.61
C GLU A 295 1.79 -13.53 -19.80
N SER A 296 1.69 -13.61 -18.48
CA SER A 296 1.80 -12.47 -17.55
C SER A 296 3.16 -11.78 -17.62
N ILE A 297 4.22 -12.48 -18.02
CA ILE A 297 5.55 -11.88 -18.18
C ILE A 297 5.74 -11.37 -19.62
N LEU A 298 5.46 -12.21 -20.61
CA LEU A 298 5.86 -11.94 -21.99
C LEU A 298 4.93 -10.94 -22.69
N LEU A 299 3.61 -11.09 -22.54
CA LEU A 299 2.66 -10.29 -23.32
C LEU A 299 2.69 -8.80 -22.94
N PRO A 300 2.73 -8.41 -21.65
CA PRO A 300 2.83 -7.01 -21.26
C PRO A 300 4.13 -6.37 -21.76
N MET A 301 5.25 -7.09 -21.63
CA MET A 301 6.55 -6.58 -22.11
C MET A 301 6.56 -6.37 -23.63
N VAL A 302 5.97 -7.30 -24.39
CA VAL A 302 5.83 -7.15 -25.85
C VAL A 302 4.92 -5.97 -26.20
N SER A 303 3.85 -5.75 -25.45
CA SER A 303 2.97 -4.58 -25.64
C SER A 303 3.75 -3.29 -25.43
N THR A 304 4.46 -3.16 -24.31
CA THR A 304 5.26 -1.97 -24.00
C THR A 304 6.33 -1.70 -25.05
N ILE A 305 7.00 -2.74 -25.59
CA ILE A 305 7.98 -2.57 -26.67
C ILE A 305 7.33 -2.00 -27.94
N ARG A 306 6.10 -2.43 -28.25
CA ARG A 306 5.34 -1.89 -29.39
C ARG A 306 4.95 -0.44 -29.13
N ASP A 307 4.46 -0.12 -27.93
CA ASP A 307 4.12 1.25 -27.54
C ASP A 307 5.33 2.19 -27.73
N VAL A 308 6.52 1.82 -27.21
CA VAL A 308 7.74 2.64 -27.42
C VAL A 308 8.10 2.78 -28.90
N ARG A 309 8.02 1.70 -29.68
CA ARG A 309 8.32 1.72 -31.12
C ARG A 309 7.38 2.67 -31.87
N ASP A 310 6.11 2.68 -31.49
CA ASP A 310 5.07 3.45 -32.16
C ASP A 310 4.99 4.91 -31.65
N GLY A 311 5.85 5.26 -30.68
CA GLY A 311 5.95 6.60 -30.08
C GLY A 311 4.90 6.86 -28.98
N ASP A 312 4.25 5.80 -28.52
CA ASP A 312 3.25 5.87 -27.47
C ASP A 312 3.91 5.98 -26.08
N PRO A 313 3.23 6.66 -25.16
CA PRO A 313 3.71 6.88 -23.81
C PRO A 313 3.68 5.60 -22.97
N VAL A 314 4.79 5.33 -22.29
CA VAL A 314 4.94 4.19 -21.36
C VAL A 314 5.04 4.70 -19.93
N GLY A 315 4.23 4.12 -19.05
CA GLY A 315 4.20 4.49 -17.64
C GLY A 315 2.94 4.02 -16.91
N GLU A 316 2.80 4.45 -15.67
CA GLU A 316 1.65 4.16 -14.82
C GLU A 316 0.49 5.08 -15.21
N ARG A 317 -0.61 4.51 -15.71
CA ARG A 317 -1.82 5.27 -16.06
C ARG A 317 -2.67 5.46 -14.81
N HIS A 318 -3.12 6.68 -14.57
CA HIS A 318 -3.96 7.04 -13.42
C HIS A 318 -5.09 7.97 -13.82
N THR A 319 -6.18 7.89 -13.06
CA THR A 319 -7.29 8.84 -13.09
C THR A 319 -7.48 9.40 -11.70
N VAL A 320 -7.68 10.71 -11.57
CA VAL A 320 -7.98 11.36 -10.29
C VAL A 320 -9.16 12.31 -10.46
N ARG A 321 -9.97 12.41 -9.41
CA ARG A 321 -11.21 13.18 -9.38
C ARG A 321 -11.32 13.99 -8.11
N GLY A 322 -11.70 15.26 -8.23
CA GLY A 322 -11.94 16.11 -7.07
C GLY A 322 -12.00 17.60 -7.37
N ASP A 323 -11.84 18.38 -6.31
CA ASP A 323 -11.75 19.84 -6.39
C ASP A 323 -10.49 20.29 -7.16
N PRO A 324 -10.57 21.33 -8.01
CA PRO A 324 -9.42 21.83 -8.75
C PRO A 324 -8.19 22.13 -7.91
N ASP A 325 -8.35 22.74 -6.72
CA ASP A 325 -7.22 23.12 -5.86
C ASP A 325 -6.53 21.88 -5.29
N ALA A 326 -7.32 20.84 -4.96
CA ALA A 326 -6.77 19.56 -4.50
C ALA A 326 -6.00 18.82 -5.60
N LEU A 327 -6.46 18.92 -6.85
CA LEU A 327 -5.77 18.34 -8.00
C LEU A 327 -4.51 19.12 -8.39
N ASP A 328 -4.54 20.44 -8.31
CA ASP A 328 -3.33 21.24 -8.57
C ASP A 328 -2.25 20.95 -7.51
N ALA A 329 -2.63 20.89 -6.23
CA ALA A 329 -1.73 20.49 -5.15
C ALA A 329 -1.20 19.06 -5.31
N LEU A 330 -1.98 18.13 -5.90
CA LEU A 330 -1.49 16.80 -6.25
C LEU A 330 -0.36 16.86 -7.27
N PHE A 331 -0.55 17.61 -8.35
CA PHE A 331 0.44 17.66 -9.42
C PHE A 331 1.72 18.38 -8.99
N GLU A 332 1.62 19.43 -8.17
CA GLU A 332 2.79 20.04 -7.51
C GLU A 332 3.51 19.00 -6.63
N HIS A 333 2.76 18.22 -5.85
CA HIS A 333 3.33 17.17 -5.00
C HIS A 333 4.03 16.05 -5.79
N LEU A 334 3.51 15.67 -6.97
CA LEU A 334 4.14 14.68 -7.84
C LEU A 334 5.38 15.27 -8.54
N ASP A 335 5.35 16.55 -8.92
CA ASP A 335 6.49 17.27 -9.50
C ASP A 335 7.64 17.41 -8.48
N ASP A 336 7.33 17.70 -7.21
CA ASP A 336 8.30 17.71 -6.09
C ASP A 336 8.96 16.35 -5.80
N GLN A 337 8.37 15.27 -6.34
CA GLN A 337 8.93 13.92 -6.32
C GLN A 337 9.76 13.62 -7.58
N SER A 338 9.96 14.63 -8.45
CA SER A 338 10.64 14.52 -9.73
C SER A 338 9.99 13.49 -10.67
N LEU A 339 8.67 13.32 -10.58
CA LEU A 339 7.92 12.44 -11.47
C LEU A 339 7.52 13.19 -12.75
N THR A 340 7.87 12.62 -13.89
CA THR A 340 7.43 13.13 -15.19
C THR A 340 5.97 12.75 -15.43
N ILE A 341 5.09 13.76 -15.50
CA ILE A 341 3.64 13.57 -15.70
C ILE A 341 3.22 13.96 -17.11
N ASP A 342 2.58 13.04 -17.83
CA ASP A 342 1.96 13.30 -19.13
C ASP A 342 0.43 13.28 -19.01
N ARG A 343 -0.20 14.46 -19.04
CA ARG A 343 -1.65 14.62 -18.92
C ARG A 343 -2.36 14.26 -20.22
N ARG A 344 -3.25 13.27 -20.16
CA ARG A 344 -4.02 12.73 -21.30
C ARG A 344 -5.35 13.45 -21.50
N SER A 345 -6.06 13.71 -20.41
CA SER A 345 -7.31 14.44 -20.43
C SER A 345 -7.47 15.24 -19.14
N ASP A 346 -8.13 16.39 -19.25
CA ASP A 346 -8.49 17.26 -18.13
C ASP A 346 -9.88 17.82 -18.43
N ARG A 347 -10.87 17.35 -17.67
CA ARG A 347 -12.28 17.58 -17.96
C ARG A 347 -13.08 17.80 -16.68
N ARG A 348 -14.35 18.15 -16.85
CA ARG A 348 -15.32 18.21 -15.75
C ARG A 348 -16.39 17.16 -15.93
N GLU A 349 -16.67 16.41 -14.87
CA GLU A 349 -17.74 15.42 -14.77
C GLU A 349 -18.44 15.57 -13.42
N ASP A 350 -19.76 15.60 -13.42
CA ASP A 350 -20.59 15.69 -12.19
C ASP A 350 -20.21 16.82 -11.21
N GLY A 351 -19.64 17.91 -11.73
CA GLY A 351 -19.21 19.07 -10.94
C GLY A 351 -17.79 18.97 -10.40
N GLU A 352 -17.11 17.83 -10.52
CA GLU A 352 -15.71 17.63 -10.15
C GLU A 352 -14.79 17.75 -11.38
N ARG A 353 -13.51 18.06 -11.15
CA ARG A 353 -12.45 17.97 -12.17
C ARG A 353 -11.95 16.53 -12.20
N VAL A 354 -11.82 15.98 -13.40
CA VAL A 354 -11.30 14.63 -13.65
C VAL A 354 -10.09 14.74 -14.57
N VAL A 355 -8.95 14.20 -14.12
CA VAL A 355 -7.71 14.23 -14.89
C VAL A 355 -7.18 12.81 -15.07
N GLU A 356 -6.95 12.44 -16.32
CA GLU A 356 -6.22 11.23 -16.68
C GLU A 356 -4.79 11.60 -17.02
N PHE A 357 -3.84 10.87 -16.46
CA PHE A 357 -2.42 11.13 -16.67
C PHE A 357 -1.61 9.85 -16.64
N VAL A 358 -0.39 9.94 -17.17
CA VAL A 358 0.61 8.89 -17.11
C VAL A 358 1.79 9.39 -16.31
N LYS A 359 2.21 8.66 -15.28
CA LYS A 359 3.54 8.83 -14.69
C LYS A 359 4.52 8.08 -15.57
N VAL A 360 5.35 8.81 -16.30
CA VAL A 360 6.21 8.24 -17.32
C VAL A 360 7.29 7.37 -16.68
N ALA A 361 7.42 6.12 -17.16
CA ALA A 361 8.47 5.20 -16.73
C ALA A 361 9.70 5.39 -17.63
N GLU A 362 10.55 6.34 -17.25
CA GLU A 362 11.64 6.81 -18.10
C GLU A 362 12.69 5.73 -18.37
N SER A 363 13.08 4.93 -17.38
CA SER A 363 14.07 3.87 -17.57
C SER A 363 13.56 2.81 -18.54
N SER A 364 12.27 2.46 -18.47
CA SER A 364 11.63 1.50 -19.37
C SER A 364 11.52 2.06 -20.77
N ARG A 365 11.02 3.28 -20.93
CA ARG A 365 10.98 3.98 -22.23
C ARG A 365 12.37 4.04 -22.86
N ASP A 366 13.35 4.56 -22.13
CA ASP A 366 14.68 4.88 -22.66
C ASP A 366 15.49 3.62 -22.96
N ARG A 367 15.43 2.59 -22.09
CA ARG A 367 16.13 1.32 -22.35
C ARG A 367 15.52 0.57 -23.53
N ILE A 368 14.20 0.53 -23.64
CA ILE A 368 13.55 -0.12 -24.78
C ILE A 368 13.93 0.61 -26.07
N GLN A 369 13.86 1.94 -26.08
CA GLN A 369 14.26 2.75 -27.24
C GLN A 369 15.72 2.49 -27.63
N TYR A 370 16.63 2.51 -26.66
CA TYR A 370 18.05 2.20 -26.88
C TYR A 370 18.26 0.84 -27.55
N TYR A 371 17.56 -0.22 -27.11
CA TYR A 371 17.68 -1.54 -27.74
C TYR A 371 17.03 -1.61 -29.12
N LEU A 372 15.90 -0.92 -29.34
CA LEU A 372 15.26 -0.82 -30.66
C LEU A 372 16.15 -0.10 -31.68
N GLU A 373 16.98 0.83 -31.23
CA GLU A 373 17.97 1.57 -32.05
C GLU A 373 19.28 0.79 -32.27
N GLY A 374 19.36 -0.46 -31.83
CA GLY A 374 20.53 -1.33 -32.02
C GLY A 374 21.57 -1.26 -30.89
N GLY A 375 21.18 -0.72 -29.75
CA GLY A 375 21.99 -0.74 -28.53
C GLY A 375 22.32 -2.15 -28.06
N THR A 376 23.45 -2.29 -27.36
CA THR A 376 23.97 -3.58 -26.87
C THR A 376 23.79 -3.72 -25.36
N ARG A 377 23.66 -4.96 -24.89
CA ARG A 377 23.56 -5.29 -23.47
C ARG A 377 24.77 -6.13 -23.06
N ASP A 378 25.47 -5.69 -22.02
CA ASP A 378 26.46 -6.52 -21.33
C ASP A 378 25.75 -7.31 -20.22
N GLU A 379 25.99 -8.62 -20.16
CA GLU A 379 25.37 -9.55 -19.20
C GLU A 379 26.34 -10.06 -18.14
#